data_AF-A0A3C0GED5-F1
#
_entry.id   AF-A0A3C0GED5-F1
#
_cell.length_a   1.000
_cell.length_b   1.000
_cell.length_c   1.000
_cell.angle_alpha   90.00
_cell.angle_beta   90.00
_cell.angle_gamma   90.00
#
_symmetry.space_group_name_H-M   'P 1'
#
loop_
_entity.id
_entity.type
_entity.pdbx_description
1 polymer ?
#
loop_
_entity_poly.entity_id
_entity_poly.type
_entity_poly.pdbx_seq_one_letter_code
_entity_poly.pdbx_strand_id
1 'polypeptide(L)'
;MKLTPQSIRNNVRITWNGEPISKQEIIDMSVHWNEKQITYFKKIVKQGGTVKIGTNKFKIVIGDPILTSRGEKDGGIQQIPDTDSRF
;
A
#
# COMPACT_ATOMS: atom_id res chain seq x y z
N MET A 1 -10.51 1.07 17.54
CA MET A 1 -9.54 0.02 17.15
C MET A 1 -8.53 0.62 16.18
N LYS A 2 -7.29 0.13 16.11
CA LYS A 2 -6.29 0.57 15.11
C LYS A 2 -6.02 -0.52 14.08
N LEU A 3 -5.66 -0.15 12.85
CA LEU A 3 -5.11 -1.12 11.89
C LEU A 3 -3.79 -1.66 12.43
N THR A 4 -3.56 -2.97 12.27
CA THR A 4 -2.24 -3.55 12.52
C THR A 4 -1.37 -3.42 11.26
N PRO A 5 -0.05 -3.22 11.40
CA PRO A 5 0.87 -3.15 10.26
C PRO A 5 0.75 -4.36 9.33
N GLN A 6 0.49 -5.52 9.92
CA GLN A 6 0.36 -6.79 9.23
C GLN A 6 -0.89 -6.90 8.33
N SER A 7 -1.86 -6.00 8.49
CA SER A 7 -3.07 -5.97 7.66
C SER A 7 -2.79 -5.47 6.24
N ILE A 8 -1.67 -4.78 6.00
CA ILE A 8 -1.28 -4.25 4.69
C ILE A 8 -0.11 -5.07 4.15
N ARG A 9 -0.33 -5.81 3.05
CA ARG A 9 0.72 -6.62 2.42
C ARG A 9 1.78 -5.73 1.75
N ASN A 10 2.99 -6.25 1.56
CA ASN A 10 4.07 -5.51 0.93
C ASN A 10 3.86 -5.20 -0.55
N ASN A 11 3.08 -6.02 -1.26
CA ASN A 11 2.79 -5.83 -2.68
C ASN A 11 1.52 -4.99 -2.93
N VAL A 12 1.30 -3.97 -2.12
CA VAL A 12 0.09 -3.13 -2.23
C VAL A 12 0.51 -1.67 -2.29
N ARG A 13 0.14 -1.00 -3.38
CA ARG A 13 0.29 0.44 -3.55
C ARG A 13 -1.00 1.12 -3.16
N ILE A 14 -0.91 2.00 -2.16
CA ILE A 14 -2.06 2.76 -1.66
C ILE A 14 -1.81 4.23 -1.99
N THR A 15 -2.80 4.86 -2.60
CA THR A 15 -2.81 6.29 -2.90
C THR A 15 -3.96 6.94 -2.16
N TRP A 16 -3.70 8.07 -1.54
CA TRP A 16 -4.67 8.90 -0.83
C TRP A 16 -4.87 10.19 -1.62
N ASN A 17 -6.09 10.43 -2.09
CA ASN A 17 -6.47 11.60 -2.92
C ASN A 17 -5.61 11.82 -4.18
N GLY A 18 -4.89 10.80 -4.64
CA GLY A 18 -3.99 10.88 -5.80
C GLY A 18 -2.51 10.86 -5.44
N GLU A 19 -2.17 11.05 -4.16
CA GLU A 19 -0.80 11.01 -3.67
C GLU A 19 -0.46 9.64 -3.06
N PRO A 20 0.75 9.11 -3.27
CA PRO A 20 1.19 7.89 -2.61
C PRO A 20 1.32 8.14 -1.11
N ILE A 21 0.71 7.27 -0.30
CA ILE A 21 0.74 7.40 1.16
C ILE A 21 1.47 6.23 1.80
N SER A 22 2.21 6.49 2.87
CA SER A 22 2.96 5.46 3.60
C SER A 22 2.05 4.60 4.47
N LYS A 23 2.46 3.35 4.71
CA LYS A 23 1.70 2.43 5.57
C LYS A 23 1.55 2.95 7.00
N GLN A 24 2.58 3.63 7.53
CA GLN A 24 2.56 4.21 8.87
C GLN A 24 1.49 5.29 8.99
N GLU A 25 1.44 6.22 8.02
CA GLU A 25 0.44 7.29 7.99
C GLU A 25 -1.00 6.74 7.92
N ILE A 26 -1.23 5.66 7.16
CA ILE A 26 -2.53 4.98 7.14
C ILE A 26 -2.88 4.41 8.52
N ILE A 27 -1.91 3.82 9.23
CA ILE A 27 -2.13 3.25 10.56
C ILE A 27 -2.46 4.36 11.57
N ASP A 28 -1.77 5.49 11.49
CA ASP A 28 -2.03 6.64 12.38
C ASP A 28 -3.42 7.24 12.09
N MET A 29 -3.80 7.40 10.82
CA MET A 29 -5.16 7.80 10.46
C MET A 29 -6.22 6.80 10.92
N SER A 30 -5.89 5.50 10.92
CA SER A 30 -6.84 4.44 11.29
C SER A 30 -7.27 4.50 12.76
N VAL A 31 -6.57 5.25 13.61
CA VAL A 31 -6.96 5.47 15.01
C VAL A 31 -8.33 6.15 15.11
N HIS A 32 -8.65 7.03 14.15
CA HIS A 32 -9.92 7.74 14.10
C HIS A 32 -11.02 6.98 13.34
N TRP A 33 -10.72 5.77 12.84
CA TRP A 33 -11.70 5.01 12.06
C TRP A 33 -12.61 4.16 12.94
N ASN A 34 -13.84 4.03 12.48
CA ASN A 34 -14.83 3.16 13.11
C ASN A 34 -14.56 1.68 12.72
N GLU A 35 -15.01 0.72 13.52
CA GLU A 35 -14.70 -0.71 13.29
C GLU A 35 -15.21 -1.23 11.94
N LYS A 36 -16.38 -0.72 11.50
CA LYS A 36 -16.94 -0.99 10.17
C LYS A 36 -16.02 -0.49 9.06
N GLN A 37 -15.45 0.69 9.21
CA GLN A 37 -14.52 1.29 8.24
C GLN A 37 -13.20 0.51 8.20
N ILE A 38 -12.67 0.11 9.35
CA ILE A 38 -11.45 -0.72 9.44
C ILE A 38 -11.68 -2.07 8.74
N THR A 39 -12.81 -2.72 9.01
CA THR A 39 -13.15 -4.00 8.38
C THR A 39 -13.31 -3.85 6.87
N TYR A 40 -13.96 -2.77 6.43
CA TYR A 40 -14.12 -2.47 5.02
C TYR A 40 -12.78 -2.19 4.34
N PHE A 41 -11.93 -1.35 4.94
CA PHE A 41 -10.59 -1.06 4.43
C PHE A 41 -9.75 -2.34 4.32
N LYS A 42 -9.77 -3.21 5.33
CA LYS A 42 -9.09 -4.52 5.27
C LYS A 42 -9.56 -5.39 4.11
N LYS A 43 -10.87 -5.37 3.77
CA LYS A 43 -11.40 -6.10 2.61
C LYS A 43 -10.85 -5.53 1.31
N ILE A 44 -10.88 -4.20 1.15
CA ILE A 44 -10.39 -3.55 -0.07
C ILE A 44 -8.86 -3.66 -0.19
N VAL A 45 -8.11 -3.65 0.90
CA VAL A 45 -6.66 -3.91 0.89
C VAL A 45 -6.33 -5.31 0.37
N LYS A 46 -7.19 -6.30 0.63
CA LYS A 46 -7.02 -7.68 0.14
C LYS A 46 -7.48 -7.86 -1.30
N GLN A 47 -8.51 -7.15 -1.73
CA GLN A 47 -9.13 -7.31 -3.05
C GLN A 47 -8.59 -6.34 -4.10
N GLY A 48 -8.07 -5.19 -3.68
CA GLY A 48 -7.80 -4.06 -4.54
C GLY A 48 -9.07 -3.28 -4.82
N GLY A 49 -8.91 -2.05 -5.27
CA GLY A 49 -10.03 -1.17 -5.60
C GLY A 49 -9.96 0.18 -4.88
N THR A 50 -11.05 0.92 -4.94
CA THR A 50 -11.12 2.28 -4.36
C THR A 50 -12.10 2.29 -3.22
N VAL A 51 -11.70 2.89 -2.09
CA VAL A 51 -12.51 3.07 -0.90
C VAL A 51 -12.54 4.53 -0.48
N LYS A 52 -13.72 5.03 -0.14
CA LYS A 52 -13.91 6.37 0.43
C LYS A 52 -14.23 6.23 1.91
N ILE A 53 -13.44 6.87 2.77
CA ILE A 53 -13.66 6.91 4.21
C ILE A 53 -13.83 8.38 4.59
N GLY A 54 -15.07 8.79 4.87
CA GLY A 54 -15.41 10.20 5.09
C GLY A 54 -15.12 11.03 3.84
N THR A 55 -14.21 12.00 3.95
CA THR A 55 -13.75 12.86 2.84
C THR A 55 -12.53 12.27 2.12
N ASN A 56 -11.89 11.25 2.69
CA ASN A 56 -10.63 10.70 2.20
C ASN A 56 -10.89 9.60 1.18
N LYS A 57 -10.31 9.73 -0.02
CA LYS A 57 -10.38 8.72 -1.07
C LYS A 57 -9.08 7.93 -1.11
N PHE A 58 -9.16 6.63 -0.87
CA PHE A 58 -8.04 5.71 -0.96
C PHE A 58 -8.21 4.84 -2.20
N LYS A 59 -7.20 4.81 -3.06
CA LYS A 59 -7.12 3.87 -4.18
C LYS A 59 -6.02 2.88 -3.88
N ILE A 60 -6.42 1.61 -3.80
CA ILE A 60 -5.56 0.48 -3.52
C ILE A 60 -5.35 -0.29 -4.82
N VAL A 61 -4.10 -0.39 -5.23
CA VAL A 61 -3.66 -1.19 -6.36
C VAL A 61 -2.83 -2.34 -5.79
N ILE A 62 -3.34 -3.56 -5.96
CA ILE A 62 -2.57 -4.76 -5.66
C ILE A 62 -1.66 -4.97 -6.86
N GLY A 63 -0.35 -5.01 -6.61
CA GLY A 63 0.56 -5.47 -7.65
C GLY A 63 0.36 -6.97 -7.80
N ASP A 64 0.15 -7.44 -9.03
CA ASP A 64 0.20 -8.87 -9.30
C ASP A 64 1.56 -9.41 -8.84
N PRO A 65 1.62 -10.61 -8.25
CA PRO A 65 2.88 -11.32 -8.24
C PRO A 65 3.21 -11.60 -9.70
N ILE A 66 4.20 -10.91 -10.26
CA ILE A 66 4.79 -11.26 -11.54
C ILE A 66 5.40 -12.64 -11.33
N LEU A 67 4.63 -13.70 -11.60
CA LEU A 67 5.07 -15.07 -11.51
C LEU A 67 5.70 -15.39 -12.87
N THR A 68 7.03 -15.36 -12.94
CA THR A 68 7.72 -16.01 -14.06
C THR A 68 7.45 -17.51 -13.99
N SER A 69 7.58 -18.25 -15.09
CA SER A 69 7.32 -19.71 -15.14
C SER A 69 8.17 -20.57 -14.19
N ARG A 70 9.10 -19.95 -13.42
CA ARG A 70 9.91 -20.56 -12.36
C ARG A 70 9.57 -20.10 -10.94
N GLY A 71 8.55 -19.25 -10.76
CA GLY A 71 8.04 -18.86 -9.45
C GLY A 71 8.89 -17.85 -8.67
N GLU A 72 9.86 -17.19 -9.31
CA GLU A 72 10.67 -16.15 -8.66
C GLU A 72 10.01 -14.77 -8.77
N LYS A 73 10.05 -14.03 -7.65
CA LYS A 73 9.64 -12.62 -7.59
C LYS A 73 10.69 -11.79 -8.32
N ASP A 74 10.28 -11.11 -9.38
CA ASP A 74 11.12 -10.15 -10.07
C ASP A 74 11.56 -9.07 -9.06
N GLY A 75 12.83 -9.13 -8.68
CA GLY A 75 13.44 -8.18 -7.77
C GLY A 75 13.49 -6.83 -8.47
N GLY A 76 12.49 -6.00 -8.23
CA GLY A 76 12.46 -4.64 -8.75
C GLY A 76 13.80 -3.95 -8.49
N ILE A 77 14.47 -3.58 -9.58
CA ILE A 77 15.58 -2.62 -9.70
C ILE A 77 16.02 -2.05 -8.34
N GLN A 78 17.06 -2.63 -7.77
CA GLN A 78 17.93 -1.97 -6.81
C GLN A 78 18.35 -0.64 -7.47
N GLN A 79 17.90 0.50 -6.96
CA GLN A 79 18.48 1.77 -7.37
C GLN A 79 19.94 1.75 -6.90
N ILE A 80 20.83 1.53 -7.86
CA ILE A 80 22.23 1.87 -7.73
C ILE A 80 22.24 3.39 -7.58
N PRO A 81 22.69 3.99 -6.46
CA PRO A 81 22.96 5.41 -6.47
C PRO A 81 24.11 5.64 -7.44
N ASP A 82 23.77 6.15 -8.62
CA ASP A 82 24.71 6.75 -9.55
C ASP A 82 25.44 7.87 -8.79
N THR A 83 26.71 7.63 -8.47
CA THR A 83 27.62 8.68 -8.01
C THR A 83 28.64 8.88 -9.12
N ASP A 84 28.20 9.47 -10.23
CA ASP A 84 29.10 10.19 -11.12
C ASP A 84 29.42 11.55 -10.48
N SER A 85 30.66 11.72 -9.99
CA SER A 85 31.37 13.00 -10.06
C SER A 85 32.81 12.87 -9.57
N ARG A 86 33.73 12.86 -10.55
CA ARG A 86 34.88 13.77 -10.64
C ARG A 86 35.74 13.96 -9.37
N PHE A 87 36.93 13.36 -9.37
CA PHE A 87 38.23 14.05 -9.16
C PHE A 87 39.36 13.19 -9.72
#